data_AF-A0A2N2G491-F1
#
_entry.id   AF-A0A2N2G491-F1
#
_cell.length_a   1.000
_cell.length_b   1.000
_cell.length_c   1.000
_cell.angle_alpha   90.00
_cell.angle_beta   90.00
_cell.angle_gamma   90.00
#
_symmetry.space_group_name_H-M   'P 1'
#
loop_
_entity.id
_entity.type
_entity.pdbx_description
1 polymer ?
#
loop_
_entity_poly.entity_id
_entity_poly.type
_entity_poly.pdbx_seq_one_letter_code
_entity_poly.pdbx_strand_id
1 'polypeptide(L)'
;MKKRKHIKKISDYAMVGGLGAILVTGLVGCGDSSNNQQQGQQSAFTDASAKQGAFVIVEALPDGGYTIVDEYPSSTTRVVLRELDGTERILSQEEIDKLVKEEATKIDNGTSALTNPEISSGGMGLGGVLLSSIAGAMIGSWIGNKLFNNQNYQNQRKTQYKSPQTYSRSVNTMNSAKSTSTSSSSTKKSGFFGSRTGTSSGSSLFGS
;
A
#
# COMPACT_ATOMS: atom_id res chain seq x y z
N MET A 1 43.09 8.04 63.94
CA MET A 1 41.62 7.86 63.85
C MET A 1 40.99 8.90 62.91
N LYS A 2 40.38 8.50 61.79
CA LYS A 2 39.08 9.04 61.31
C LYS A 2 38.55 8.18 60.15
N LYS A 3 37.23 8.12 60.00
CA LYS A 3 36.52 7.09 59.22
C LYS A 3 35.99 7.64 57.90
N ARG A 4 36.02 6.79 56.86
CA ARG A 4 35.05 6.63 55.74
C ARG A 4 34.56 7.89 54.99
N LYS A 5 34.63 7.83 53.66
CA LYS A 5 33.43 7.92 52.78
C LYS A 5 33.76 7.35 51.39
N HIS A 6 33.25 6.15 51.09
CA HIS A 6 33.17 5.66 49.72
C HIS A 6 31.92 6.27 49.07
N ILE A 7 32.07 6.92 47.92
CA ILE A 7 30.93 7.33 47.09
C ILE A 7 30.88 6.38 45.89
N LYS A 8 30.20 5.25 46.05
CA LYS A 8 29.72 4.50 44.88
C LYS A 8 28.48 5.24 44.37
N LYS A 9 28.53 5.81 43.17
CA LYS A 9 27.32 6.28 42.49
C LYS A 9 26.65 5.09 41.82
N ILE A 10 25.58 4.62 42.46
CA ILE A 10 24.59 3.69 41.92
C ILE A 10 23.45 4.54 41.35
N SER A 11 22.98 4.19 40.15
CA SER A 11 21.78 4.73 39.47
C SER A 11 21.80 6.25 39.21
N ASP A 12 21.37 6.74 38.06
CA ASP A 12 19.99 6.67 37.60
C ASP A 12 19.83 6.80 36.08
N TYR A 13 18.68 6.30 35.61
CA TYR A 13 18.04 6.58 34.32
C TYR A 13 18.85 6.36 33.03
N ALA A 14 18.69 5.17 32.47
CA ALA A 14 18.69 5.00 31.03
C ALA A 14 17.50 5.77 30.43
N MET A 15 17.73 7.00 29.96
CA MET A 15 16.72 7.77 29.23
C MET A 15 16.60 7.21 27.80
N VAL A 16 15.82 6.14 27.70
CA VAL A 16 15.36 5.52 26.46
C VAL A 16 14.65 6.55 25.57
N GLY A 17 14.91 6.49 24.26
CA GLY A 17 14.00 7.02 23.25
C GLY A 17 13.94 8.54 23.13
N GLY A 18 15.00 9.15 22.61
CA GLY A 18 14.95 10.53 22.10
C GLY A 18 14.08 10.63 20.83
N LEU A 19 12.76 10.68 20.99
CA LEU A 19 11.83 11.07 19.93
C LEU A 19 12.03 12.55 19.61
N GLY A 20 12.86 12.84 18.60
CA GLY A 20 13.04 14.19 18.08
C GLY A 20 11.76 14.70 17.43
N ALA A 21 11.02 15.55 18.14
CA ALA A 21 9.84 16.21 17.60
C ALA A 21 10.25 17.25 16.55
N ILE A 22 10.08 16.91 15.27
CA ILE A 22 10.24 17.86 14.17
C ILE A 22 9.00 18.76 14.14
N LEU A 23 9.11 19.95 14.75
CA LEU A 23 8.13 21.02 14.57
C LEU A 23 8.28 21.62 13.17
N VAL A 24 7.51 21.08 12.22
CA VAL A 24 7.37 21.68 10.88
C VAL A 24 6.51 22.93 10.99
N THR A 25 7.14 24.09 11.18
CA THR A 25 6.50 25.40 11.01
C THR A 25 6.28 25.69 9.52
N GLY A 26 5.35 24.96 8.90
CA GLY A 26 4.73 25.33 7.63
C GLY A 26 3.66 26.40 7.85
N LEU A 27 3.50 27.33 6.92
CA LEU A 27 2.68 28.52 7.10
C LEU A 27 1.22 28.19 7.44
N VAL A 28 0.67 28.94 8.39
CA VAL A 28 -0.77 28.98 8.73
C VAL A 28 -1.59 29.62 7.59
N GLY A 29 -1.86 28.82 6.55
CA GLY A 29 -3.02 29.03 5.69
C GLY A 29 -4.27 28.52 6.40
N CYS A 30 -5.16 29.42 6.82
CA CYS A 30 -6.32 29.09 7.64
C CYS A 30 -7.36 28.26 6.85
N GLY A 31 -7.74 27.08 7.35
CA GLY A 31 -8.78 26.24 6.74
C GLY A 31 -8.61 24.76 7.07
N ASP A 32 -9.21 24.34 8.19
CA ASP A 32 -9.47 22.96 8.65
C ASP A 32 -9.04 21.80 7.71
N SER A 33 -7.99 21.07 8.08
CA SER A 33 -7.54 19.85 7.37
C SER A 33 -6.72 18.93 8.29
N SER A 34 -7.36 18.40 9.33
CA SER A 34 -6.89 17.16 9.93
C SER A 34 -7.22 15.98 9.00
N ASN A 35 -6.28 15.04 8.83
CA ASN A 35 -6.45 13.78 8.09
C ASN A 35 -6.44 13.83 6.54
N ASN A 36 -5.33 14.26 5.92
CA ASN A 36 -5.12 14.08 4.46
C ASN A 36 -3.67 13.79 4.03
N GLN A 37 -3.12 12.65 4.46
CA GLN A 37 -1.85 12.13 3.92
C GLN A 37 -2.00 10.78 3.18
N GLN A 38 -3.17 10.12 3.29
CA GLN A 38 -3.47 8.90 2.54
C GLN A 38 -4.18 9.19 1.20
N GLN A 39 -5.11 10.14 1.17
CA GLN A 39 -5.98 10.42 0.01
C GLN A 39 -5.18 10.82 -1.24
N GLY A 40 -4.16 11.69 -1.10
CA GLY A 40 -3.29 12.08 -2.21
C GLY A 40 -2.47 10.94 -2.82
N GLN A 41 -2.14 9.90 -2.05
CA GLN A 41 -1.48 8.70 -2.56
C GLN A 41 -2.46 7.73 -3.24
N GLN A 42 -3.75 7.76 -2.85
CA GLN A 42 -4.80 6.92 -3.45
C GLN A 42 -5.28 7.47 -4.80
N SER A 43 -5.49 8.78 -4.96
CA SER A 43 -5.81 9.36 -6.28
C SER A 43 -4.67 9.17 -7.29
N ALA A 44 -3.42 9.28 -6.83
CA ALA A 44 -2.24 9.05 -7.67
C ALA A 44 -1.94 7.55 -7.92
N PHE A 45 -2.65 6.64 -7.25
CA PHE A 45 -2.66 5.20 -7.52
C PHE A 45 -3.68 4.87 -8.62
N THR A 46 -4.86 5.48 -8.62
CA THR A 46 -5.92 5.20 -9.60
C THR A 46 -5.52 5.63 -11.02
N ASP A 47 -4.96 6.82 -11.19
CA ASP A 47 -4.53 7.33 -12.51
C ASP A 47 -3.34 6.56 -13.10
N ALA A 48 -2.46 6.04 -12.25
CA ALA A 48 -1.35 5.20 -12.68
C ALA A 48 -1.82 3.78 -13.04
N SER A 49 -2.71 3.20 -12.21
CA SER A 49 -3.32 1.89 -12.46
C SER A 49 -4.06 1.85 -13.78
N ALA A 50 -4.73 2.93 -14.18
CA ALA A 50 -5.50 3.02 -15.42
C ALA A 50 -4.70 2.74 -16.71
N LYS A 51 -3.36 2.87 -16.69
CA LYS A 51 -2.45 2.51 -17.79
C LYS A 51 -1.76 1.14 -17.60
N GLN A 52 -2.03 0.53 -16.44
CA GLN A 52 -1.28 -0.51 -15.73
C GLN A 52 -1.15 -1.90 -16.36
N GLY A 53 -2.31 -2.51 -16.67
CA GLY A 53 -2.53 -3.97 -16.76
C GLY A 53 -2.21 -4.74 -15.45
N ALA A 54 -2.94 -5.82 -15.15
CA ALA A 54 -2.77 -6.57 -13.91
C ALA A 54 -2.98 -8.08 -14.07
N PHE A 55 -2.07 -8.89 -13.53
CA PHE A 55 -2.25 -10.33 -13.38
C PHE A 55 -2.75 -10.62 -11.95
N VAL A 56 -3.98 -11.10 -11.84
CA VAL A 56 -4.68 -11.32 -10.56
C VAL A 56 -4.94 -12.81 -10.38
N ILE A 57 -4.56 -13.36 -9.23
CA ILE A 57 -4.93 -14.73 -8.83
C ILE A 57 -5.98 -14.62 -7.73
N VAL A 58 -7.19 -15.08 -8.05
CA VAL A 58 -8.35 -15.13 -7.15
C VAL A 58 -8.64 -16.58 -6.80
N GLU A 59 -8.96 -16.87 -5.54
CA GLU A 59 -9.29 -18.20 -5.04
C GLU A 59 -10.67 -18.18 -4.38
N ALA A 60 -11.49 -19.19 -4.69
CA ALA A 60 -12.79 -19.40 -4.05
C ALA A 60 -12.62 -19.80 -2.58
N LEU A 61 -13.50 -19.29 -1.71
CA LEU A 61 -13.48 -19.55 -0.28
C LEU A 61 -14.50 -20.63 0.12
N PRO A 62 -14.20 -21.57 1.04
CA PRO A 62 -15.11 -22.65 1.43
C PRO A 62 -16.41 -22.17 2.10
N ASP A 63 -16.36 -21.02 2.76
CA ASP A 63 -17.47 -20.30 3.37
C ASP A 63 -18.27 -19.43 2.37
N GLY A 64 -17.89 -19.50 1.08
CA GLY A 64 -18.48 -18.73 -0.01
C GLY A 64 -17.74 -17.42 -0.28
N GLY A 65 -17.85 -16.92 -1.50
CA GLY A 65 -17.09 -15.75 -1.96
C GLY A 65 -15.66 -16.09 -2.38
N TYR A 66 -14.83 -15.06 -2.49
CA TYR A 66 -13.52 -15.14 -3.14
C TYR A 66 -12.47 -14.27 -2.43
N THR A 67 -11.18 -14.55 -2.63
CA THR A 67 -10.05 -13.78 -2.10
C THR A 67 -8.92 -13.62 -3.11
N ILE A 68 -8.19 -12.50 -3.07
CA ILE A 68 -6.96 -12.28 -3.84
C ILE A 68 -5.81 -13.02 -3.16
N VAL A 69 -5.32 -14.09 -3.80
CA VAL A 69 -4.15 -14.84 -3.34
C VAL A 69 -2.87 -14.06 -3.61
N ASP A 70 -2.77 -13.50 -4.81
CA ASP A 70 -1.60 -12.79 -5.31
C ASP A 70 -1.98 -11.85 -6.46
N GLU A 71 -1.26 -10.75 -6.60
CA GLU A 71 -1.51 -9.78 -7.67
C GLU A 71 -0.26 -9.01 -8.08
N TYR A 72 -0.07 -8.84 -9.39
CA TYR A 72 1.13 -8.26 -9.99
C TYR A 72 0.79 -7.33 -11.17
N PRO A 73 1.52 -6.23 -11.37
CA PRO A 73 1.40 -5.42 -12.59
C PRO A 73 1.82 -6.22 -13.84
N SER A 74 1.14 -6.02 -14.96
CA SER A 74 1.26 -6.81 -16.20
C SER A 74 0.98 -5.94 -17.42
N SER A 75 1.49 -6.25 -18.62
CA SER A 75 1.10 -5.49 -19.83
C SER A 75 -0.38 -5.65 -20.22
N THR A 76 -1.06 -6.64 -19.65
CA THR A 76 -2.44 -7.03 -20.00
C THR A 76 -3.16 -7.53 -18.77
N THR A 77 -4.41 -7.12 -18.58
CA THR A 77 -5.25 -7.60 -17.49
C THR A 77 -5.62 -9.07 -17.71
N ARG A 78 -5.31 -9.93 -16.75
CA ARG A 78 -5.62 -11.36 -16.77
C ARG A 78 -6.00 -11.79 -15.36
N VAL A 79 -7.15 -12.44 -15.23
CA VAL A 79 -7.62 -13.00 -13.95
C VAL A 79 -7.56 -14.51 -14.05
N VAL A 80 -6.84 -15.14 -13.13
CA VAL A 80 -6.93 -16.58 -12.87
C VAL A 80 -7.86 -16.76 -11.68
N LEU A 81 -8.92 -17.54 -11.88
CA LEU A 81 -9.78 -18.01 -10.81
C LEU A 81 -9.42 -19.47 -10.48
N ARG A 82 -9.09 -19.72 -9.22
CA ARG A 82 -8.93 -21.04 -8.62
C ARG A 82 -10.21 -21.43 -7.90
N GLU A 83 -10.85 -22.50 -8.35
CA GLU A 83 -12.07 -23.07 -7.76
C GLU A 83 -11.72 -23.96 -6.55
N LEU A 84 -12.73 -24.36 -5.76
CA LEU A 84 -12.54 -25.15 -4.52
C LEU A 84 -11.98 -26.56 -4.74
N ASP A 85 -12.10 -27.11 -5.95
CA ASP A 85 -11.53 -28.39 -6.36
C ASP A 85 -10.04 -28.29 -6.76
N GLY A 86 -9.46 -27.08 -6.73
CA GLY A 86 -8.10 -26.80 -7.14
C GLY A 86 -7.93 -26.60 -8.65
N THR A 87 -9.00 -26.63 -9.45
CA THR A 87 -8.93 -26.27 -10.87
C THR A 87 -8.70 -24.76 -11.03
N GLU A 88 -7.92 -24.39 -12.05
CA GLU A 88 -7.65 -22.99 -12.39
C GLU A 88 -8.19 -22.67 -13.79
N ARG A 89 -8.97 -21.60 -13.89
CA ARG A 89 -9.48 -21.07 -15.16
C ARG A 89 -9.15 -19.60 -15.32
N ILE A 90 -8.88 -19.16 -16.54
CA ILE A 90 -8.68 -17.75 -16.87
C ILE A 90 -10.03 -17.18 -17.28
N LEU A 91 -10.44 -16.06 -16.66
CA LEU A 91 -11.68 -15.38 -17.05
C LEU A 91 -11.51 -14.66 -18.39
N SER A 92 -12.54 -14.68 -19.23
CA SER A 92 -12.60 -13.86 -20.44
C SER A 92 -12.83 -12.38 -20.11
N GLN A 93 -12.57 -11.48 -21.07
CA GLN A 93 -12.83 -10.06 -20.86
C GLN A 93 -14.33 -9.80 -20.68
N GLU A 94 -15.17 -10.52 -21.41
CA GLU A 94 -16.64 -10.43 -21.34
C GLU A 94 -17.18 -10.93 -19.99
N GLU A 95 -16.57 -11.99 -19.41
CA GLU A 95 -16.87 -12.43 -18.04
C GLU A 95 -16.51 -11.34 -17.02
N ILE A 96 -15.30 -10.76 -17.12
CA ILE A 96 -14.82 -9.69 -16.24
C ILE A 96 -15.74 -8.47 -16.32
N ASP A 97 -16.06 -8.01 -17.53
CA ASP A 97 -16.91 -6.83 -17.76
C ASP A 97 -18.33 -7.04 -17.23
N LYS A 98 -18.89 -8.25 -17.41
CA LYS A 98 -20.19 -8.63 -16.84
C LYS A 98 -20.17 -8.58 -15.32
N LEU A 99 -19.19 -9.24 -14.69
CA LEU A 99 -19.03 -9.29 -13.23
C LEU A 99 -18.87 -7.89 -12.62
N VAL A 100 -18.09 -7.03 -13.26
CA VAL A 100 -17.88 -5.64 -12.80
C VAL A 100 -19.13 -4.80 -13.02
N LYS A 101 -19.86 -4.95 -14.12
CA LYS A 101 -21.12 -4.23 -14.38
C LYS A 101 -22.23 -4.63 -13.39
N GLU A 102 -22.33 -5.92 -13.06
CA GLU A 102 -23.24 -6.42 -12.03
C GLU A 102 -22.90 -5.83 -10.66
N GLU A 103 -21.62 -5.80 -10.27
CA GLU A 103 -21.21 -5.23 -8.99
C GLU A 103 -21.36 -3.70 -8.95
N ALA A 104 -21.08 -3.00 -10.05
CA ALA A 104 -21.30 -1.57 -10.19
C ALA A 104 -22.76 -1.18 -9.95
N THR A 105 -23.70 -1.97 -10.47
CA THR A 105 -25.14 -1.77 -10.26
C THR A 105 -25.49 -1.90 -8.77
N LYS A 106 -24.84 -2.81 -8.02
CA LYS A 106 -25.00 -2.89 -6.55
C LYS A 106 -24.37 -1.70 -5.84
N ILE A 107 -23.23 -1.20 -6.32
CA ILE A 107 -22.55 -0.02 -5.75
C ILE A 107 -23.44 1.23 -5.89
N ASP A 108 -24.03 1.45 -7.07
CA ASP A 108 -24.95 2.57 -7.31
C ASP A 108 -26.25 2.42 -6.52
N ASN A 109 -26.75 1.20 -6.33
CA ASN A 109 -27.90 0.91 -5.47
C ASN A 109 -27.57 0.92 -3.96
N GLY A 110 -26.32 1.11 -3.55
CA GLY A 110 -25.89 1.06 -2.14
C GLY A 110 -25.96 -0.33 -1.50
N THR A 111 -26.15 -1.40 -2.30
CA THR A 111 -26.29 -2.80 -1.86
C THR A 111 -25.02 -3.63 -2.04
N SER A 112 -23.93 -3.02 -2.53
CA SER A 112 -22.64 -3.70 -2.67
C SER A 112 -21.94 -3.91 -1.33
N ALA A 113 -21.43 -5.12 -1.14
CA ALA A 113 -20.53 -5.44 -0.03
C ALA A 113 -19.21 -4.64 -0.08
N LEU A 114 -18.86 -3.95 -1.19
CA LEU A 114 -17.68 -3.07 -1.30
C LEU A 114 -17.88 -1.64 -0.78
N THR A 115 -19.11 -1.22 -0.50
CA THR A 115 -19.39 0.15 -0.02
C THR A 115 -20.28 0.18 1.22
N ASN A 116 -21.04 -0.89 1.46
CA ASN A 116 -21.94 -1.04 2.59
C ASN A 116 -21.40 -2.07 3.61
N PRO A 117 -21.13 -1.67 4.87
CA PRO A 117 -20.57 -2.57 5.88
C PRO A 117 -21.57 -3.63 6.37
N GLU A 118 -22.87 -3.33 6.38
CA GLU A 118 -23.93 -4.23 6.87
C GLU A 118 -24.02 -5.51 6.02
N ILE A 119 -23.74 -5.38 4.71
CA ILE A 119 -23.82 -6.45 3.71
C ILE A 119 -22.50 -7.23 3.62
N SER A 120 -21.42 -6.70 4.21
CA SER A 120 -20.06 -7.27 4.19
C SER A 120 -19.88 -8.52 5.06
N SER A 121 -20.96 -9.06 5.63
CA SER A 121 -20.99 -10.24 6.51
C SER A 121 -20.98 -11.58 5.77
N GLY A 122 -21.30 -11.59 4.47
CA GLY A 122 -21.07 -12.71 3.57
C GLY A 122 -19.78 -12.53 2.75
N GLY A 123 -19.15 -13.64 2.36
CA GLY A 123 -17.93 -13.61 1.56
C GLY A 123 -18.08 -12.82 0.25
N MET A 124 -17.04 -12.06 -0.11
CA MET A 124 -17.10 -11.10 -1.20
C MET A 124 -17.30 -11.78 -2.57
N GLY A 125 -18.24 -11.26 -3.37
CA GLY A 125 -18.46 -11.74 -4.73
C GLY A 125 -17.28 -11.43 -5.66
N LEU A 126 -17.08 -12.24 -6.69
CA LEU A 126 -15.96 -12.16 -7.62
C LEU A 126 -15.79 -10.76 -8.23
N GLY A 127 -16.88 -10.12 -8.69
CA GLY A 127 -16.86 -8.74 -9.19
C GLY A 127 -16.41 -7.71 -8.15
N GLY A 128 -16.74 -7.94 -6.88
CA GLY A 128 -16.28 -7.12 -5.75
C GLY A 128 -14.79 -7.31 -5.48
N VAL A 129 -14.32 -8.56 -5.47
CA VAL A 129 -12.88 -8.86 -5.34
C VAL A 129 -12.09 -8.23 -6.49
N LEU A 130 -12.56 -8.35 -7.73
CA LEU A 130 -11.96 -7.73 -8.91
C LEU A 130 -11.95 -6.20 -8.80
N LEU A 131 -13.03 -5.56 -8.38
CA LEU A 131 -13.06 -4.11 -8.14
C LEU A 131 -12.18 -3.67 -6.95
N SER A 132 -11.89 -4.56 -6.00
CA SER A 132 -10.99 -4.26 -4.86
C SER A 132 -9.50 -4.39 -5.21
N SER A 133 -9.19 -5.23 -6.22
CA SER A 133 -7.85 -5.51 -6.74
C SER A 133 -7.22 -4.29 -7.45
N ILE A 134 -5.99 -4.41 -7.94
CA ILE A 134 -5.38 -3.46 -8.88
C ILE A 134 -6.19 -3.38 -10.17
N ALA A 135 -6.66 -4.52 -10.71
CA ALA A 135 -7.48 -4.53 -11.93
C ALA A 135 -8.73 -3.63 -11.79
N GLY A 136 -9.28 -3.52 -10.57
CA GLY A 136 -10.41 -2.65 -10.24
C GLY A 136 -10.18 -1.17 -10.52
N ALA A 137 -8.94 -0.68 -10.51
CA ALA A 137 -8.63 0.70 -10.85
C ALA A 137 -8.53 0.96 -12.37
N MET A 138 -8.42 -0.07 -13.20
CA MET A 138 -8.66 0.03 -14.65
C MET A 138 -10.15 -0.11 -14.98
N ILE A 139 -10.74 -1.24 -14.58
CA ILE A 139 -12.10 -1.61 -15.02
C ILE A 139 -13.14 -0.69 -14.35
N GLY A 140 -12.91 -0.35 -13.08
CA GLY A 140 -13.75 0.57 -12.31
C GLY A 140 -13.40 2.05 -12.47
N SER A 141 -12.62 2.45 -13.49
CA SER A 141 -12.27 3.86 -13.74
C SER A 141 -13.50 4.79 -13.82
N TRP A 142 -14.64 4.29 -14.32
CA TRP A 142 -15.93 5.01 -14.36
C TRP A 142 -16.69 5.04 -13.01
N ILE A 143 -16.47 4.06 -12.13
CA ILE A 143 -17.05 3.98 -10.77
C ILE A 143 -16.13 4.67 -9.75
N GLY A 144 -14.88 4.93 -10.13
CA GLY A 144 -13.77 5.20 -9.22
C GLY A 144 -14.03 6.33 -8.23
N ASN A 145 -14.68 7.40 -8.65
CA ASN A 145 -14.98 8.53 -7.76
C ASN A 145 -15.93 8.16 -6.59
N LYS A 146 -16.80 7.15 -6.77
CA LYS A 146 -17.66 6.61 -5.70
C LYS A 146 -16.95 5.58 -4.83
N LEU A 147 -16.12 4.72 -5.43
CA LEU A 147 -15.38 3.67 -4.72
C LEU A 147 -14.18 4.23 -3.94
N PHE A 148 -13.25 4.90 -4.63
CA PHE A 148 -11.96 5.30 -4.04
C PHE A 148 -12.09 6.35 -2.94
N ASN A 149 -13.13 7.19 -2.98
CA ASN A 149 -13.43 8.15 -1.91
C ASN A 149 -14.23 7.55 -0.73
N ASN A 150 -14.64 6.28 -0.80
CA ASN A 150 -15.39 5.61 0.26
C ASN A 150 -14.45 4.91 1.26
N GLN A 151 -14.57 5.23 2.55
CA GLN A 151 -13.73 4.65 3.60
C GLN A 151 -13.99 3.14 3.81
N ASN A 152 -15.22 2.67 3.65
CA ASN A 152 -15.58 1.25 3.76
C ASN A 152 -14.87 0.44 2.68
N TYR A 153 -14.89 0.93 1.44
CA TYR A 153 -14.15 0.33 0.33
C TYR A 153 -12.66 0.21 0.66
N GLN A 154 -12.01 1.28 1.14
CA GLN A 154 -10.57 1.24 1.49
C GLN A 154 -10.24 0.27 2.65
N ASN A 155 -11.21 -0.03 3.53
CA ASN A 155 -11.07 -1.06 4.55
C ASN A 155 -11.28 -2.46 3.96
N GLN A 156 -12.35 -2.67 3.20
CA GLN A 156 -12.71 -3.95 2.59
C GLN A 156 -11.70 -4.40 1.54
N ARG A 157 -11.09 -3.47 0.79
CA ARG A 157 -9.93 -3.77 -0.08
C ARG A 157 -8.84 -4.54 0.65
N LYS A 158 -8.52 -4.16 1.89
CA LYS A 158 -7.44 -4.81 2.66
C LYS A 158 -7.84 -6.21 3.12
N THR A 159 -9.13 -6.45 3.38
CA THR A 159 -9.64 -7.75 3.81
C THR A 159 -9.86 -8.73 2.65
N GLN A 160 -9.94 -8.26 1.40
CA GLN A 160 -10.06 -9.15 0.22
C GLN A 160 -8.78 -9.91 -0.11
N TYR A 161 -7.62 -9.51 0.42
CA TYR A 161 -6.36 -10.22 0.19
C TYR A 161 -6.16 -11.32 1.23
N LYS A 162 -5.72 -12.50 0.76
CA LYS A 162 -5.43 -13.68 1.59
C LYS A 162 -4.41 -13.43 2.69
N SER A 163 -3.58 -12.39 2.56
CA SER A 163 -2.77 -11.88 3.67
C SER A 163 -2.49 -10.36 3.58
N PRO A 164 -2.22 -9.69 4.72
CA PRO A 164 -1.74 -8.30 4.72
C PRO A 164 -0.41 -8.10 3.99
N GLN A 165 0.41 -9.16 3.91
CA GLN A 165 1.67 -9.17 3.15
C GLN A 165 1.39 -9.12 1.64
N THR A 166 0.41 -9.88 1.15
CA THR A 166 -0.04 -9.84 -0.25
C THR A 166 -0.55 -8.44 -0.62
N TYR A 167 -1.41 -7.84 0.20
CA TYR A 167 -1.88 -6.47 0.01
C TYR A 167 -0.71 -5.48 -0.08
N SER A 168 0.21 -5.54 0.88
CA SER A 168 1.38 -4.64 0.91
C SER A 168 2.29 -4.83 -0.30
N ARG A 169 2.48 -6.08 -0.78
CA ARG A 169 3.24 -6.38 -1.99
C ARG A 169 2.56 -5.81 -3.23
N SER A 170 1.26 -6.07 -3.42
CA SER A 170 0.44 -5.52 -4.53
C SER A 170 0.54 -3.98 -4.60
N VAL A 171 0.32 -3.29 -3.48
CA VAL A 171 0.42 -1.82 -3.43
C VAL A 171 1.85 -1.32 -3.68
N ASN A 172 2.88 -2.00 -3.15
CA ASN A 172 4.27 -1.58 -3.30
C ASN A 172 4.83 -1.84 -4.70
N THR A 173 4.48 -2.96 -5.34
CA THR A 173 4.90 -3.26 -6.73
C THR A 173 4.27 -2.28 -7.71
N MET A 174 3.01 -1.89 -7.49
CA MET A 174 2.34 -0.82 -8.24
C MET A 174 3.01 0.55 -8.10
N ASN A 175 3.30 0.98 -6.87
CA ASN A 175 4.00 2.24 -6.63
C ASN A 175 5.43 2.23 -7.22
N SER A 176 6.05 1.04 -7.31
CA SER A 176 7.36 0.84 -7.94
C SER A 176 7.26 0.86 -9.48
N ALA A 177 6.23 0.26 -10.08
CA ALA A 177 5.96 0.30 -11.52
C ALA A 177 5.69 1.73 -12.04
N LYS A 178 5.08 2.57 -11.21
CA LYS A 178 4.96 4.02 -11.43
C LYS A 178 6.31 4.75 -11.36
N SER A 179 7.21 4.29 -10.51
CA SER A 179 8.54 4.90 -10.36
C SER A 179 9.44 4.56 -11.55
N THR A 180 9.39 3.33 -12.07
CA THR A 180 10.12 2.96 -13.30
C THR A 180 9.57 3.66 -14.55
N SER A 181 8.25 3.87 -14.66
CA SER A 181 7.67 4.61 -15.79
C SER A 181 7.91 6.12 -15.76
N THR A 182 8.39 6.67 -14.65
CA THR A 182 8.83 8.07 -14.51
C THR A 182 10.34 8.26 -14.45
N SER A 183 11.13 7.19 -14.30
CA SER A 183 12.59 7.24 -14.16
C SER A 183 13.38 7.26 -15.48
N SER A 184 12.77 7.61 -16.61
CA SER A 184 13.47 7.83 -17.89
C SER A 184 14.20 9.19 -17.97
N SER A 185 14.30 9.92 -16.86
CA SER A 185 15.12 11.14 -16.79
C SER A 185 15.90 11.28 -15.46
N SER A 186 17.18 11.67 -15.58
CA SER A 186 18.11 12.04 -14.50
C SER A 186 18.56 10.97 -13.50
N THR A 187 19.52 10.14 -13.96
CA THR A 187 20.82 9.92 -13.30
C THR A 187 20.91 10.23 -11.79
N LYS A 188 20.51 9.29 -10.92
CA LYS A 188 20.92 9.28 -9.50
C LYS A 188 21.54 7.94 -9.11
N LYS A 189 22.87 7.89 -9.27
CA LYS A 189 23.79 6.80 -8.94
C LYS A 189 23.76 6.47 -7.44
N SER A 190 22.99 5.47 -7.03
CA SER A 190 22.92 4.96 -5.65
C SER A 190 24.09 4.05 -5.30
N GLY A 191 25.29 4.63 -5.16
CA GLY A 191 26.48 3.92 -4.70
C GLY A 191 26.58 3.82 -3.17
N PHE A 192 25.97 2.80 -2.55
CA PHE A 192 26.19 2.48 -1.13
C PHE A 192 27.46 1.60 -0.91
N PHE A 193 28.52 1.81 -1.69
CA PHE A 193 29.78 1.09 -1.51
C PHE A 193 30.99 1.98 -1.83
N GLY A 194 31.87 2.15 -0.84
CA GLY A 194 33.27 2.53 -1.07
C GLY A 194 33.61 4.03 -1.06
N SER A 195 33.95 4.54 0.12
CA SER A 195 35.21 5.29 0.25
C SER A 195 35.77 5.15 1.67
N ARG A 196 36.75 4.24 1.82
CA ARG A 196 37.79 4.35 2.84
C ARG A 196 39.06 4.78 2.11
N THR A 197 39.58 5.97 2.40
CA THR A 197 41.01 6.31 2.58
C THR A 197 41.16 7.82 2.62
N GLY A 198 41.89 8.34 3.61
CA GLY A 198 42.08 9.78 3.80
C GLY A 198 42.93 10.11 5.02
N THR A 199 44.03 9.40 5.23
CA THR A 199 44.98 9.71 6.31
C THR A 199 45.74 10.99 5.96
N SER A 200 45.33 12.13 6.50
CA SER A 200 46.10 13.38 6.41
C SER A 200 47.02 13.52 7.62
N SER A 201 48.27 13.13 7.44
CA SER A 201 49.37 13.46 8.35
C SER A 201 49.58 14.97 8.43
N GLY A 202 49.60 15.53 9.64
CA GLY A 202 49.93 16.93 9.92
C GLY A 202 50.82 17.04 11.16
N SER A 203 52.09 17.38 10.97
CA SER A 203 53.12 17.48 12.00
C SER A 203 53.55 18.93 12.28
N SER A 204 54.23 19.16 13.41
CA SER A 204 54.88 20.40 13.91
C SER A 204 53.97 21.45 14.59
N LEU A 205 54.11 21.69 15.91
CA LEU A 205 54.96 22.68 16.65
C LEU A 205 54.34 24.11 16.66
N PHE A 206 54.37 24.93 17.72
CA PHE A 206 55.01 24.99 19.06
C PHE A 206 53.95 25.34 20.16
N GLY A 207 54.20 25.44 21.49
CA GLY A 207 55.40 25.22 22.33
C GLY A 207 55.21 25.76 23.78
N SER A 208 56.29 25.66 24.57
CA SER A 208 56.55 26.29 25.90
C SER A 208 55.51 26.11 27.02
#